data_AF-A0A0H3H5V7-F1
#
_entry.id   AF-A0A0H3H5V7-F1
#
_cell.length_a   1.000
_cell.length_b   1.000
_cell.length_c   1.000
_cell.angle_alpha   90.00
_cell.angle_beta   90.00
_cell.angle_gamma   90.00
#
_symmetry.space_group_name_H-M   'P 1'
#
loop_
_entity.id
_entity.type
_entity.pdbx_description
1 polymer ?
#
loop_
_entity_poly.entity_id
_entity_poly.type
_entity_poly.pdbx_seq_one_letter_code
_entity_poly.pdbx_strand_id
1 'polypeptide(L)' 'MSDIDLSPPQRDLLREKLSKYCEENFELELEQFDAEFFVDFIAKELGPMFYNAGIDAAIATHLAWGDRIQEEMDLKKVY' A
#
# COMPACT_ATOMS: atom_id res chain seq x y z
N MET A 1 0.21 7.31 14.46
CA MET A 1 0.44 6.87 13.07
C MET A 1 0.15 8.05 12.19
N SER A 2 0.95 8.30 11.16
CA SER A 2 0.55 9.25 10.11
C SER A 2 -0.67 8.66 9.43
N ASP A 3 -1.78 9.39 9.44
CA ASP A 3 -2.93 9.04 8.63
C ASP A 3 -2.47 8.88 7.18
N ILE A 4 -3.06 7.92 6.45
CA ILE A 4 -2.74 7.72 5.03
C ILE A 4 -3.31 8.92 4.28
N ASP A 5 -2.43 9.87 3.95
CA ASP A 5 -2.79 11.07 3.22
C ASP A 5 -2.68 10.81 1.71
N LEU A 6 -3.82 10.90 1.03
CA LEU A 6 -3.95 10.67 -0.40
C LEU A 6 -4.13 12.01 -1.09
N SER A 7 -3.26 12.32 -2.06
CA SER A 7 -3.41 13.51 -2.88
C SER A 7 -4.72 13.47 -3.68
N PRO A 8 -5.31 14.63 -4.04
CA PRO A 8 -6.57 14.66 -4.78
C PRO A 8 -6.57 13.77 -6.04
N PRO A 9 -5.53 13.76 -6.89
CA PRO A 9 -5.48 12.86 -8.05
C PRO A 9 -5.48 11.36 -7.69
N GLN A 10 -4.87 10.98 -6.56
CA GLN A 10 -4.91 9.60 -6.08
C GLN A 10 -6.32 9.22 -5.61
N ARG A 11 -7.01 10.14 -4.92
CA ARG A 11 -8.40 9.93 -4.49
C ARG A 11 -9.32 9.78 -5.69
N ASP A 12 -9.18 10.63 -6.70
CA ASP A 12 -9.95 10.58 -7.94
C ASP A 12 -9.81 9.21 -8.63
N LEU A 13 -8.56 8.73 -8.75
CA LEU A 13 -8.27 7.41 -9.33
C LEU A 13 -8.87 6.26 -8.52
N LEU A 14 -8.83 6.35 -7.18
CA LEU A 14 -9.40 5.31 -6.32
C LEU A 14 -10.92 5.28 -6.41
N ARG A 15 -11.58 6.44 -6.45
CA ARG A 15 -13.03 6.53 -6.67
C ARG A 15 -13.43 5.89 -7.99
N GLU A 16 -12.76 6.25 -9.09
CA GLU A 16 -13.05 5.66 -10.42
C GLU A 16 -12.93 4.13 -10.39
N LYS A 17 -11.85 3.62 -9.80
CA LYS A 17 -11.64 2.16 -9.68
C LYS A 17 -12.69 1.48 -8.82
N LEU A 18 -13.06 2.07 -7.68
CA LEU A 18 -14.08 1.51 -6.79
C LEU A 18 -15.47 1.53 -7.43
N SER A 19 -15.87 2.67 -8.01
CA SER A 19 -17.14 2.78 -8.73
C SER A 19 -17.24 1.73 -9.83
N LYS A 20 -16.20 1.61 -10.67
CA LYS A 20 -16.16 0.62 -11.74
C LYS A 20 -16.24 -0.81 -11.22
N TYR A 21 -15.48 -1.14 -10.16
CA TYR A 21 -15.52 -2.47 -9.57
C TYR A 21 -16.91 -2.81 -9.02
N CYS A 22 -17.56 -1.85 -8.36
CA CYS A 22 -18.90 -2.04 -7.81
C CYS A 22 -19.96 -2.21 -8.88
N GLU A 23 -19.89 -1.43 -9.96
CA GLU A 23 -20.78 -1.58 -11.11
C GLU A 23 -20.61 -2.96 -11.77
N GLU A 24 -19.37 -3.36 -12.06
CA GLU A 24 -19.07 -4.61 -12.77
C GLU A 24 -19.37 -5.89 -11.97
N ASN A 25 -19.20 -5.84 -10.64
CA ASN A 25 -19.26 -7.05 -9.81
C ASN A 25 -20.50 -7.14 -8.91
N PHE A 26 -21.15 -6.02 -8.64
CA PHE A 26 -22.29 -5.96 -7.72
C PHE A 26 -23.53 -5.27 -8.31
N GLU A 27 -23.49 -4.85 -9.59
CA GLU A 27 -24.55 -4.05 -10.22
C GLU A 27 -24.89 -2.80 -9.40
N LEU A 28 -23.89 -2.24 -8.70
CA LEU A 28 -24.03 -1.10 -7.80
C LEU A 28 -23.33 0.12 -8.39
N GLU A 29 -24.13 1.08 -8.86
CA GLU A 29 -23.65 2.39 -9.29
C GLU A 29 -23.39 3.27 -8.04
N LEU A 30 -22.14 3.65 -7.83
CA LEU A 30 -21.75 4.55 -6.75
C LEU A 30 -21.75 6.00 -7.24
N GLU A 31 -22.54 6.86 -6.59
CA GLU A 31 -22.44 8.30 -6.80
C GLU A 31 -21.09 8.85 -6.33
N GLN A 32 -20.73 10.05 -6.78
CA GLN A 32 -19.41 10.65 -6.50
C GLN A 32 -19.12 10.78 -4.99
N PHE A 33 -20.12 11.13 -4.17
CA PHE A 33 -19.95 11.23 -2.72
C PHE A 33 -19.85 9.86 -2.03
N ASP A 34 -20.62 8.87 -2.49
CA ASP A 34 -20.56 7.52 -1.95
C ASP A 34 -19.20 6.87 -2.23
N ALA A 35 -18.68 7.06 -3.44
CA ALA A 35 -17.33 6.63 -3.80
C ALA A 35 -16.26 7.32 -2.92
N GLU A 36 -16.42 8.61 -2.63
CA GLU A 36 -15.50 9.35 -1.75
C GLU A 36 -15.52 8.81 -0.31
N PHE A 37 -16.70 8.58 0.26
CA PHE A 37 -16.81 8.00 1.60
C PHE A 37 -16.27 6.57 1.65
N PHE A 38 -16.41 5.80 0.57
CA PHE A 38 -15.85 4.47 0.51
C PHE A 38 -14.32 4.49 0.46
N VAL A 39 -13.73 5.41 -0.32
CA VAL A 39 -12.28 5.64 -0.30
C VAL A 39 -11.81 6.01 1.12
N ASP A 40 -12.53 6.89 1.82
CA ASP A 40 -12.18 7.28 3.20
C ASP A 40 -12.23 6.10 4.16
N PHE A 41 -13.28 5.27 4.07
CA PHE A 41 -13.40 4.07 4.87
C PHE A 41 -12.23 3.11 4.64
N ILE A 42 -11.89 2.84 3.37
CA ILE A 42 -10.78 1.94 3.04
C ILE A 42 -9.46 2.53 3.53
N ALA A 43 -9.19 3.81 3.27
CA ALA A 43 -7.94 4.45 3.68
C ALA A 43 -7.75 4.41 5.20
N LYS A 44 -8.83 4.61 5.96
CA LYS A 44 -8.80 4.63 7.43
C LYS A 44 -8.73 3.24 8.05
N GLU A 45 -9.60 2.33 7.62
CA GLU A 45 -9.80 1.05 8.31
C GLU A 45 -8.93 -0.08 7.74
N LEU A 46 -8.67 -0.07 6.44
CA LEU A 46 -7.93 -1.13 5.74
C LEU A 46 -6.50 -0.69 5.39
N GLY A 47 -6.31 0.59 5.06
CA GLY A 47 -5.04 1.16 4.61
C GLY A 47 -3.86 0.86 5.55
N PRO A 48 -3.97 1.02 6.88
CA PRO A 48 -2.86 0.75 7.81
C PRO A 48 -2.35 -0.69 7.73
N MET A 49 -3.22 -1.67 7.47
CA MET A 49 -2.83 -3.06 7.35
C MET A 49 -1.95 -3.29 6.11
N PHE A 50 -2.36 -2.76 4.96
CA PHE A 50 -1.57 -2.86 3.72
C PHE A 50 -0.25 -2.10 3.82
N TYR A 51 -0.26 -0.91 4.44
CA TYR A 51 0.95 -0.12 4.64
C TYR A 51 1.96 -0.87 5.51
N ASN A 52 1.53 -1.39 6.66
CA ASN A 52 2.41 -2.14 7.57
C ASN A 52 2.96 -3.40 6.89
N ALA A 53 2.14 -4.15 6.16
CA ALA A 53 2.60 -5.31 5.40
C ALA A 53 3.68 -4.94 4.36
N GLY A 54 3.54 -3.77 3.72
CA GLY A 54 4.55 -3.23 2.81
C GLY A 54 5.85 -2.86 3.52
N ILE A 55 5.78 -2.25 4.70
CA ILE A 55 6.95 -1.93 5.53
C ILE A 55 7.65 -3.21 5.99
N ASP A 56 6.91 -4.21 6.47
CA ASP A 56 7.47 -5.49 6.90
C ASP A 56 8.20 -6.19 5.75
N ALA A 57 7.63 -6.17 4.54
CA ALA A 57 8.27 -6.71 3.35
C ALA A 57 9.57 -5.95 3.00
N ALA A 58 9.56 -4.61 3.12
CA ALA A 58 10.75 -3.79 2.88
C ALA A 58 11.86 -4.08 3.91
N ILE A 59 11.52 -4.23 5.19
CA ILE A 59 12.44 -4.60 6.26
C ILE A 59 13.05 -5.98 5.98
N ALA A 60 12.22 -6.98 5.68
CA ALA A 60 12.67 -8.33 5.39
C ALA A 60 13.63 -8.35 4.18
N THR A 61 13.31 -7.58 3.14
CA THR A 61 14.18 -7.42 1.97
C THR A 61 15.52 -6.80 2.38
N HIS A 62 15.49 -5.69 3.13
CA HIS A 62 16.70 -5.02 3.57
C HIS A 62 17.63 -5.93 4.39
N LEU A 63 17.07 -6.70 5.34
CA LEU A 63 17.82 -7.64 6.16
C LEU A 63 18.51 -8.72 5.30
N ALA A 64 17.77 -9.33 4.37
CA ALA A 64 18.32 -10.34 3.48
C ALA A 64 19.50 -9.83 2.63
N TRP A 65 19.42 -8.58 2.16
CA TRP A 65 20.53 -7.93 1.46
C TRP A 65 21.70 -7.60 2.40
N GLY A 66 21.42 -7.18 3.63
CA GLY A 66 22.42 -6.92 4.67
C GLY A 66 23.25 -8.16 4.98
N ASP A 67 22.59 -9.30 5.22
CA ASP A 67 23.25 -10.58 5.48
C ASP A 67 24.14 -11.00 4.32
N ARG A 68 23.63 -10.89 3.09
CA ARG A 68 24.42 -11.19 1.88
C ARG A 68 25.65 -10.30 1.74
N ILE A 69 25.50 -8.99 1.98
CA ILE A 69 26.64 -8.06 1.91
C ILE A 69 27.69 -8.41 2.96
N GLN A 70 27.24 -8.75 4.18
CA GLN A 70 28.13 -9.15 5.27
C GLN A 70 28.94 -10.40 4.91
N GLU A 71 28.30 -11.43 4.37
CA GLU A 71 28.97 -12.65 3.88
C GLU A 71 30.05 -12.33 2.83
N GLU A 72 29.71 -11.51 1.82
CA GLU A 72 30.65 -11.11 0.77
C GLU A 72 31.84 -10.30 1.31
N MET A 73 31.61 -9.45 2.31
CA MET A 73 32.68 -8.69 2.97
C MET A 73 33.62 -9.60 3.74
N ASP A 74 33.07 -10.58 4.47
CA ASP A 74 33.86 -11.51 5.26
C ASP A 74 34.74 -12.42 4.39
N LEU A 75 34.24 -12.85 3.22
CA LEU A 75 35.03 -13.61 2.24
C LEU A 75 36.23 -12.85 1.68
N LYS A 76 36.17 -11.51 1.64
CA LYS A 76 37.22 -10.65 1.06
C LYS A 76 38.21 -10.12 2.08
N LYS A 77 38.00 -10.36 3.39
CA LYS A 77 38.97 -9.98 4.42
C LYS A 77 40.26 -10.78 4.24
N VAL A 78 41.37 -10.07 4.15
CA VAL A 78 42.72 -10.64 4.21
C VAL A 78 43.30 -10.28 5.57
N TYR A 79 43.78 -11.31 6.30
CA TYR A 79 44.40 -11.17 7.62
C TYR A 79 45.79 -10.52 7.54
#